data_AF-A0A428KFH1-F1
#
_entry.id   AF-A0A428KFH1-F1
#
_cell.length_a   1.000
_cell.length_b   1.000
_cell.length_c   1.000
_cell.angle_alpha   90.00
_cell.angle_beta   90.00
_cell.angle_gamma   90.00
#
_symmetry.space_group_name_H-M   'P 1'
#
loop_
_entity.id
_entity.type
_entity.pdbx_description
1 polymer ?
#
loop_
_entity_poly.entity_id
_entity_poly.type
_entity_poly.pdbx_seq_one_letter_code
_entity_poly.pdbx_strand_id
1 'polypeptide(L)'
;MLRHSQYVAVFRDLATRHQLIQHSPAQPRFARVVVSIDPLQRQVDLAEMAEKHLGRHYKEGATTQTLIVESCHTQYLENGGDNRQRRRSGAFYVLQKLPKGFTQDEVELAIDATEQTGEQILGALLHGLQGQVKVRLDEKSITSDTIGPVGDGTWYGTRWDFDFTTPATAALAYNPSVFN
;
A
#
# COMPACT_ATOMS: atom_id res chain seq x y z
N MET A 1 -12.28 4.39 -13.39
CA MET A 1 -12.56 4.54 -11.94
C MET A 1 -11.94 3.34 -11.26
N LEU A 2 -10.83 3.48 -10.55
CA LEU A 2 -10.27 2.34 -9.81
C LEU A 2 -11.28 1.92 -8.73
N ARG A 3 -11.89 0.74 -8.87
CA ARG A 3 -12.57 0.05 -7.76
C ARG A 3 -11.51 -0.53 -6.83
N HIS A 4 -11.90 -0.92 -5.62
CA HIS A 4 -10.95 -1.42 -4.63
C HIS A 4 -10.16 -2.64 -5.15
N SER A 5 -10.83 -3.57 -5.86
CA SER A 5 -10.18 -4.72 -6.49
C SER A 5 -9.10 -4.32 -7.50
N GLN A 6 -9.35 -3.29 -8.31
CA GLN A 6 -8.38 -2.79 -9.29
C GLN A 6 -7.18 -2.13 -8.61
N TYR A 7 -7.42 -1.37 -7.54
CA TYR A 7 -6.35 -0.81 -6.71
C TYR A 7 -5.44 -1.90 -6.18
N VAL A 8 -5.99 -2.93 -5.52
CA VAL A 8 -5.19 -4.06 -4.99
C VAL A 8 -4.48 -4.82 -6.12
N ALA A 9 -5.13 -5.00 -7.27
CA ALA A 9 -4.55 -5.70 -8.42
C ALA A 9 -3.33 -4.98 -8.99
N VAL A 10 -3.35 -3.64 -9.06
CA VAL A 10 -2.19 -2.85 -9.52
C VAL A 10 -0.97 -3.14 -8.64
N PHE A 11 -1.10 -3.06 -7.32
CA PHE A 11 0.03 -3.32 -6.44
C PHE A 11 0.46 -4.78 -6.43
N ARG A 12 -0.47 -5.73 -6.58
CA ARG A 12 -0.12 -7.15 -6.74
C ARG A 12 0.73 -7.37 -7.99
N ASP A 13 0.35 -6.76 -9.10
CA ASP A 13 1.11 -6.81 -10.36
C ASP A 13 2.47 -6.10 -10.26
N LEU A 14 2.55 -5.00 -9.51
CA LEU A 14 3.84 -4.37 -9.23
C LEU A 14 4.74 -5.27 -8.38
N ALA A 15 4.18 -5.93 -7.35
CA ALA A 15 4.92 -6.86 -6.50
C ALA A 15 5.45 -8.08 -7.27
N THR A 16 4.75 -8.57 -8.30
CA THR A 16 5.23 -9.70 -9.12
C THR A 16 6.38 -9.28 -10.03
N ARG A 17 6.41 -8.02 -10.50
CA ARG A 17 7.42 -7.50 -11.43
C ARG A 17 8.64 -6.88 -10.75
N HIS A 18 8.51 -6.37 -9.53
CA HIS A 18 9.60 -5.71 -8.82
C HIS A 18 10.70 -6.70 -8.41
N GLN A 19 11.96 -6.38 -8.72
CA GLN A 19 13.09 -7.33 -8.59
C GLN A 19 13.40 -7.74 -7.14
N LEU A 20 13.17 -6.84 -6.17
CA LEU A 20 13.38 -7.14 -4.75
C LEU A 20 12.16 -7.78 -4.08
N ILE A 21 10.98 -7.71 -4.70
CA ILE A 21 9.76 -8.30 -4.16
C ILE A 21 9.51 -9.65 -4.82
N GLN A 22 9.32 -9.73 -6.15
CA GLN A 22 9.11 -10.99 -6.88
C GLN A 22 8.00 -11.87 -6.27
N HIS A 23 6.85 -11.28 -5.98
CA HIS A 23 5.69 -12.03 -5.48
C HIS A 23 5.29 -13.14 -6.46
N SER A 24 5.05 -14.34 -5.94
CA SER A 24 4.40 -15.43 -6.69
C SER A 24 3.50 -16.25 -5.76
N PRO A 25 2.57 -17.07 -6.30
CA PRO A 25 1.79 -17.98 -5.46
C PRO A 25 2.65 -18.97 -4.67
N ALA A 26 3.81 -19.36 -5.20
CA ALA A 26 4.76 -20.26 -4.52
C ALA A 26 5.62 -19.53 -3.47
N GLN A 27 5.83 -18.23 -3.63
CA GLN A 27 6.61 -17.37 -2.74
C GLN A 27 5.82 -16.08 -2.46
N PRO A 28 4.84 -16.12 -1.54
CA PRO A 28 3.96 -14.99 -1.30
C PRO A 28 4.69 -13.84 -0.60
N ARG A 29 5.00 -12.78 -1.36
CA ARG A 29 5.59 -11.52 -0.87
C ARG A 29 4.72 -10.28 -1.11
N PHE A 30 3.43 -10.51 -1.30
CA PHE A 30 2.41 -9.48 -1.40
C PHE A 30 1.31 -9.81 -0.40
N ALA A 31 0.92 -8.84 0.40
CA ALA A 31 -0.21 -8.96 1.30
C ALA A 31 -1.14 -7.76 1.16
N ARG A 32 -2.41 -7.95 1.54
CA ARG A 32 -3.39 -6.89 1.66
C ARG A 32 -3.90 -6.88 3.09
N VAL A 33 -3.90 -5.72 3.71
CA VAL A 33 -4.50 -5.50 5.02
C VAL A 33 -5.74 -4.61 4.91
N VAL A 34 -6.72 -4.90 5.76
CA VAL A 34 -7.87 -4.02 5.98
C VAL A 34 -7.60 -3.37 7.31
N VAL A 35 -7.09 -2.16 7.27
CA VAL A 35 -6.72 -1.45 8.49
C VAL A 35 -7.90 -0.61 8.93
N SER A 36 -8.25 -0.74 10.20
CA SER A 36 -9.25 0.12 10.81
C SER A 36 -8.75 1.56 10.90
N ILE A 37 -9.68 2.52 10.83
CA ILE A 37 -9.37 3.95 10.91
C ILE A 37 -8.86 4.33 12.32
N ASP A 38 -9.19 3.52 13.33
CA ASP A 38 -8.73 3.67 14.71
C ASP A 38 -7.23 3.35 14.86
N PRO A 39 -6.40 4.28 15.36
CA PRO A 39 -4.97 4.08 15.59
C PRO A 39 -4.61 2.90 16.50
N LEU A 40 -5.43 2.61 17.53
CA LEU A 40 -5.18 1.48 18.43
C LEU A 40 -5.45 0.15 17.72
N GLN A 41 -6.55 0.11 16.95
CA GLN A 41 -6.90 -1.06 16.16
C GLN A 41 -5.87 -1.30 15.04
N ARG A 42 -5.30 -0.25 14.47
CA ARG A 42 -4.22 -0.34 13.47
C ARG A 42 -2.99 -1.07 14.01
N GLN A 43 -2.60 -0.84 15.28
CA GLN A 43 -1.49 -1.57 15.89
C GLN A 43 -1.79 -3.07 16.02
N VAL A 44 -3.03 -3.41 16.37
CA VAL A 44 -3.50 -4.80 16.44
C VAL A 44 -3.52 -5.44 15.05
N ASP A 45 -4.01 -4.72 14.03
CA ASP A 45 -4.07 -5.19 12.65
C ASP A 45 -2.66 -5.45 12.08
N LEU A 46 -1.67 -4.62 12.45
CA LEU A 46 -0.25 -4.82 12.11
C LEU A 46 0.39 -6.00 12.84
N ALA A 47 0.02 -6.23 14.11
CA ALA A 47 0.46 -7.40 14.86
C ALA A 47 -0.12 -8.70 14.27
N GLU A 48 -1.40 -8.69 13.87
CA GLU A 48 -2.06 -9.82 13.22
C GLU A 48 -1.45 -10.12 11.83
N MET A 49 -1.12 -9.06 11.08
CA MET A 49 -0.39 -9.17 9.82
C MET A 49 0.95 -9.88 10.01
N ALA A 50 1.67 -9.57 11.09
CA ALA A 50 2.92 -10.25 11.39
C ALA A 50 2.74 -11.74 11.70
N GLU A 51 1.77 -12.08 12.55
CA GLU A 51 1.51 -13.46 12.97
C GLU A 51 1.01 -14.35 11.82
N LYS A 52 0.12 -13.82 10.97
CA LYS A 52 -0.57 -14.61 9.93
C LYS A 52 0.10 -14.57 8.57
N HIS A 53 0.75 -13.47 8.20
CA HIS A 53 1.33 -13.27 6.86
C HIS A 53 2.85 -13.30 6.82
N LEU A 54 3.52 -12.66 7.77
CA LEU A 54 4.99 -12.56 7.78
C LEU A 54 5.68 -13.78 8.42
N GLY A 55 5.00 -14.52 9.30
CA GLY A 55 5.59 -15.64 10.05
C GLY A 55 5.56 -17.03 9.39
N ARG A 56 4.61 -17.33 8.49
CA ARG A 56 4.38 -18.72 8.01
C ARG A 56 5.07 -19.10 6.69
N HIS A 57 5.46 -18.13 5.87
CA HIS A 57 5.92 -18.39 4.50
C HIS A 57 7.32 -17.86 4.19
N TYR A 58 8.02 -17.29 5.17
CA TYR A 58 9.31 -16.65 4.96
C TYR A 58 10.48 -17.49 5.44
N LYS A 59 11.44 -17.76 4.55
CA LYS A 59 12.75 -18.31 4.91
C LYS A 59 13.70 -17.16 5.23
N GLU A 60 14.45 -17.27 6.32
CA GLU A 60 15.50 -16.31 6.69
C GLU A 60 16.65 -16.34 5.66
N GLY A 61 17.16 -15.16 5.28
CA GLY A 61 18.34 -15.02 4.41
C GLY A 61 18.12 -14.13 3.18
N ALA A 62 18.67 -12.91 3.27
CA ALA A 62 19.05 -11.92 2.25
C ALA A 62 18.06 -11.53 1.10
N THR A 63 17.80 -10.22 1.04
CA THR A 63 17.28 -9.40 -0.10
C THR A 63 15.81 -9.44 -0.49
N THR A 64 14.97 -10.24 0.16
CA THR A 64 13.57 -10.34 -0.27
C THR A 64 12.71 -9.40 0.57
N GLN A 65 12.19 -8.36 -0.09
CA GLN A 65 11.26 -7.42 0.50
C GLN A 65 9.82 -7.91 0.30
N THR A 66 8.91 -7.39 1.12
CA THR A 66 7.47 -7.70 1.05
C THR A 66 6.70 -6.41 0.86
N LEU A 67 5.75 -6.43 -0.08
CA LEU A 67 4.82 -5.33 -0.29
C LEU A 67 3.50 -5.62 0.41
N ILE A 68 3.06 -4.70 1.25
CA ILE A 68 1.80 -4.82 1.99
C ILE A 68 0.94 -3.63 1.66
N VAL A 69 -0.27 -3.86 1.16
CA VAL A 69 -1.16 -2.77 0.73
C VAL A 69 -2.31 -2.62 1.71
N GLU A 70 -2.51 -1.39 2.19
CA GLU A 70 -3.68 -1.03 2.95
C GLU A 70 -4.88 -0.77 2.05
N SER A 71 -6.05 -1.14 2.54
CA SER A 71 -7.30 -0.85 1.87
C SER A 71 -7.58 0.65 1.84
N CYS A 72 -7.92 1.20 0.67
CA CYS A 72 -8.15 2.64 0.59
C CYS A 72 -9.32 3.10 1.45
N HIS A 73 -9.12 4.18 2.19
CA HIS A 73 -10.20 4.99 2.69
C HIS A 73 -10.81 5.82 1.55
N THR A 74 -12.13 5.95 1.49
CA THR A 74 -12.82 6.71 0.43
C THR A 74 -13.67 7.81 1.04
N GLN A 75 -13.44 9.05 0.61
CA GLN A 75 -14.24 10.21 0.96
C GLN A 75 -14.86 10.82 -0.30
N TYR A 76 -16.11 11.26 -0.18
CA TYR A 76 -16.76 12.02 -1.24
C TYR A 76 -16.72 13.50 -0.84
N LEU A 77 -16.20 14.32 -1.74
CA LEU A 77 -16.04 15.74 -1.55
C LEU A 77 -16.96 16.48 -2.53
N GLU A 78 -17.57 17.55 -2.02
CA GLU A 78 -18.33 18.51 -2.81
C GLU A 78 -17.53 19.81 -2.86
N ASN A 79 -17.12 20.24 -4.05
CA ASN A 79 -16.30 21.44 -4.22
C ASN A 79 -17.15 22.71 -4.35
N GLY A 80 -18.38 22.72 -3.80
CA GLY A 80 -19.30 23.87 -3.86
C GLY A 80 -19.85 24.18 -5.26
N GLY A 81 -19.84 23.22 -6.19
CA GLY A 81 -20.41 23.33 -7.55
C GLY A 81 -20.85 21.98 -8.10
N ASP A 82 -21.21 21.90 -9.39
CA ASP A 82 -21.83 20.71 -10.05
C ASP A 82 -20.99 19.42 -10.05
N ASN A 83 -19.72 19.49 -9.63
CA ASN A 83 -18.78 18.37 -9.71
C ASN A 83 -18.51 17.78 -8.32
N ARG A 84 -18.95 16.53 -8.14
CA ARG A 84 -18.59 15.71 -6.98
C ARG A 84 -17.28 14.98 -7.25
N GLN A 85 -16.40 14.97 -6.27
CA GLN A 85 -15.14 14.25 -6.33
C GLN A 85 -15.12 13.09 -5.33
N ARG A 86 -14.40 12.04 -5.68
CA ARG A 86 -14.10 10.92 -4.80
C ARG A 86 -12.61 10.95 -4.53
N ARG A 87 -12.22 11.36 -3.32
CA ARG A 87 -10.85 11.27 -2.80
C ARG A 87 -10.66 9.91 -2.17
N ARG A 88 -9.50 9.30 -2.40
CA ARG A 88 -9.13 8.02 -1.81
C ARG A 88 -7.73 8.11 -1.25
N SER A 89 -7.63 7.80 0.03
CA SER A 89 -6.36 7.70 0.74
C SER A 89 -5.94 6.24 0.74
N GLY A 90 -4.84 5.97 0.05
CA GLY A 90 -4.18 4.68 0.00
C GLY A 90 -2.92 4.71 0.83
N ALA A 91 -2.48 3.53 1.25
CA ALA A 91 -1.18 3.35 1.84
C ALA A 91 -0.61 1.97 1.48
N PHE A 92 0.71 1.86 1.48
CA PHE A 92 1.39 0.59 1.42
C PHE A 92 2.67 0.61 2.26
N TYR A 93 3.18 -0.57 2.56
CA TYR A 93 4.44 -0.77 3.26
C TYR A 93 5.37 -1.60 2.38
N VAL A 94 6.65 -1.27 2.44
CA VAL A 94 7.71 -2.15 1.97
C VAL A 94 8.50 -2.56 3.21
N LEU A 95 8.55 -3.86 3.49
CA LEU A 95 9.23 -4.39 4.67
C LEU A 95 10.30 -5.40 4.28
N GLN A 96 11.40 -5.39 5.02
CA GLN A 96 12.49 -6.35 4.92
C GLN A 96 12.69 -7.04 6.27
N LYS A 97 12.83 -8.37 6.24
CA LYS A 97 13.18 -9.16 7.43
C LYS A 97 14.70 -9.18 7.61
N LEU A 98 15.17 -8.77 8.77
CA LEU A 98 16.57 -8.86 9.14
C LEU A 98 16.90 -10.22 9.78
N PRO A 99 18.15 -10.71 9.61
CA PRO A 99 18.60 -11.93 10.26
C PRO A 99 18.72 -11.71 11.78
N LYS A 100 18.66 -12.79 12.57
CA LYS A 100 18.86 -12.68 14.03
C LYS A 100 20.25 -12.13 14.34
N GLY A 101 20.32 -11.24 15.35
CA GLY A 101 21.57 -10.62 15.78
C GLY A 101 22.04 -9.47 14.89
N PHE A 102 21.13 -8.87 14.12
CA PHE A 102 21.42 -7.71 13.27
C PHE A 102 21.96 -6.51 14.07
N THR A 103 22.75 -5.67 13.42
CA THR A 103 23.27 -4.40 13.96
C THR A 103 22.34 -3.22 13.64
N GLN A 104 22.55 -2.07 14.29
CA GLN A 104 21.80 -0.85 13.96
C GLN A 104 22.07 -0.38 12.52
N ASP A 105 23.31 -0.51 12.04
CA ASP A 105 23.65 -0.15 10.66
C ASP A 105 22.86 -1.00 9.63
N GLU A 106 22.61 -2.27 9.94
CA GLU A 106 21.79 -3.14 9.08
C GLU A 106 20.31 -2.74 9.06
N VAL A 107 19.82 -2.09 10.13
CA VAL A 107 18.47 -1.51 10.17
C VAL A 107 18.38 -0.32 9.23
N GLU A 108 19.33 0.62 9.31
CA GLU A 108 19.35 1.81 8.45
C GLU A 108 19.46 1.42 6.97
N LEU A 109 20.33 0.46 6.63
CA LEU A 109 20.44 -0.07 5.26
C LEU A 109 19.16 -0.73 4.76
N ALA A 110 18.42 -1.41 5.64
CA ALA A 110 17.13 -1.99 5.27
C ALA A 110 16.08 -0.90 5.01
N ILE A 111 16.05 0.14 5.83
CA ILE A 111 15.14 1.28 5.65
C ILE A 111 15.42 1.97 4.31
N ASP A 112 16.68 2.33 4.01
CA ASP A 112 17.09 2.93 2.74
C ASP A 112 16.65 2.06 1.54
N ALA A 113 16.91 0.75 1.61
CA ALA A 113 16.55 -0.17 0.54
C ALA A 113 15.03 -0.29 0.33
N THR A 114 14.25 -0.22 1.41
CA THR A 114 12.78 -0.27 1.34
C THR A 114 12.17 1.05 0.90
N GLU A 115 12.78 2.18 1.26
CA GLU A 115 12.39 3.51 0.78
C GLU A 115 12.58 3.58 -0.73
N GLN A 116 13.78 3.23 -1.23
CA GLN A 116 14.08 3.18 -2.65
C GLN A 116 13.08 2.30 -3.43
N THR A 117 12.70 1.16 -2.86
CA THR A 117 11.69 0.28 -3.48
C THR A 117 10.32 0.93 -3.49
N GLY A 118 9.93 1.61 -2.42
CA GLY A 118 8.68 2.38 -2.38
C GLY A 118 8.62 3.50 -3.42
N GLU A 119 9.73 4.23 -3.61
CA GLU A 119 9.86 5.22 -4.68
C GLU A 119 9.67 4.60 -6.06
N GLN A 120 10.28 3.43 -6.31
CA GLN A 120 10.14 2.71 -7.58
C GLN A 120 8.69 2.25 -7.82
N ILE A 121 8.01 1.77 -6.78
CA ILE A 121 6.59 1.39 -6.82
C ILE A 121 5.71 2.61 -7.13
N LEU A 122 5.93 3.74 -6.45
CA LEU A 122 5.20 4.99 -6.71
C LEU A 122 5.48 5.54 -8.10
N GLY A 123 6.74 5.52 -8.55
CA GLY A 123 7.12 5.92 -9.90
C GLY A 123 6.43 5.07 -10.96
N ALA A 124 6.36 3.75 -10.76
CA ALA A 124 5.64 2.85 -11.65
C ALA A 124 4.12 3.09 -11.63
N LEU A 125 3.55 3.42 -10.46
CA LEU A 125 2.14 3.80 -10.33
C LEU A 125 1.84 5.11 -11.08
N LEU A 126 2.64 6.15 -10.86
CA LEU A 126 2.53 7.43 -11.56
C LEU A 126 2.62 7.25 -13.07
N HIS A 127 3.63 6.50 -13.53
CA HIS A 127 3.79 6.18 -14.95
C HIS A 127 2.57 5.41 -15.50
N GLY A 128 2.06 4.40 -14.79
CA GLY A 128 0.88 3.63 -15.20
C GLY A 128 -0.43 4.45 -15.23
N LEU A 129 -0.46 5.59 -14.53
CA LEU A 129 -1.56 6.54 -14.55
C LEU A 129 -1.38 7.65 -15.61
N GLN A 130 -0.21 7.76 -16.24
CA GLN A 130 -0.01 8.73 -17.33
C GLN A 130 -1.03 8.49 -18.45
N GLY A 131 -1.72 9.55 -18.89
CA GLY A 131 -2.81 9.48 -19.86
C GLY A 131 -4.18 9.14 -19.28
N GLN A 132 -4.31 8.78 -18.00
CA GLN A 132 -5.61 8.61 -17.35
C GLN A 132 -6.21 9.96 -16.94
N VAL A 133 -7.12 10.49 -17.74
CA VAL A 133 -7.76 11.79 -17.48
C VAL A 133 -8.61 11.81 -16.19
N LYS A 134 -9.11 10.64 -15.76
CA LYS A 134 -10.09 10.51 -14.66
C LYS A 134 -9.51 10.04 -13.33
N VAL A 135 -8.23 9.70 -13.25
CA VAL A 135 -7.57 9.28 -12.01
C VAL A 135 -6.35 10.16 -11.85
N ARG A 136 -6.29 10.92 -10.77
CA ARG A 136 -5.16 11.80 -10.47
C ARG A 136 -4.61 11.44 -9.12
N LEU A 137 -3.34 11.04 -9.07
CA LEU A 137 -2.61 10.92 -7.82
C LEU A 137 -2.17 12.33 -7.41
N ASP A 138 -2.38 12.68 -6.15
CA ASP A 138 -1.92 13.97 -5.61
C ASP A 138 -0.49 13.80 -5.11
N GLU A 139 0.49 14.18 -5.93
CA GLU A 139 1.91 14.06 -5.58
C GLU A 139 2.28 14.80 -4.30
N LYS A 140 1.54 15.86 -3.93
CA LYS A 140 1.77 16.61 -2.68
C LYS A 140 1.27 15.89 -1.44
N SER A 141 0.44 14.86 -1.61
CA SER A 141 -0.06 14.03 -0.52
C SER A 141 0.84 12.84 -0.22
N ILE A 142 1.89 12.62 -1.03
CA ILE A 142 2.81 11.50 -0.84
C ILE A 142 3.66 11.80 0.41
N THR A 143 3.60 10.90 1.39
CA THR A 143 4.50 10.91 2.56
C THR A 143 5.13 9.53 2.72
N SER A 144 6.37 9.51 3.22
CA SER A 144 7.07 8.31 3.65
C SER A 144 7.34 8.37 5.15
N ASP A 145 7.12 7.27 5.84
CA ASP A 145 7.43 7.10 7.26
C ASP A 145 8.23 5.82 7.48
N THR A 146 9.33 5.91 8.23
CA THR A 146 10.06 4.73 8.68
C THR A 146 9.19 3.90 9.63
N ILE A 147 9.19 2.59 9.44
CA ILE A 147 8.44 1.65 10.28
C ILE A 147 9.32 0.49 10.75
N GLY A 148 9.22 0.16 12.03
CA GLY A 148 9.95 -0.94 12.65
C GLY A 148 10.30 -0.62 14.10
N PRO A 149 10.58 -1.63 14.93
CA PRO A 149 10.41 -3.05 14.65
C PRO A 149 8.93 -3.47 14.54
N VAL A 150 8.61 -4.38 13.61
CA VAL A 150 7.28 -5.00 13.49
C VAL A 150 7.35 -6.52 13.67
N GLY A 151 6.25 -7.12 14.13
CA GLY A 151 6.11 -8.57 14.25
C GLY A 151 6.99 -9.21 15.30
N ASP A 152 7.89 -10.11 14.88
CA ASP A 152 8.86 -10.80 15.75
C ASP A 152 10.06 -9.90 16.14
N GLY A 153 9.99 -8.60 15.85
CA GLY A 153 11.04 -7.64 16.16
C GLY A 153 12.12 -7.54 15.08
N THR A 154 11.98 -8.26 13.97
CA THR A 154 13.01 -8.32 12.92
C THR A 154 12.61 -7.68 11.59
N TRP A 155 11.39 -7.13 11.50
CA TRP A 155 10.91 -6.46 10.29
C TRP A 155 11.05 -4.94 10.40
N TYR A 156 11.63 -4.35 9.36
CA TYR A 156 11.84 -2.92 9.22
C TYR A 156 11.53 -2.48 7.79
N GLY A 157 11.18 -1.21 7.61
CA GLY A 157 11.14 -0.61 6.30
C GLY A 157 10.40 0.73 6.27
N THR A 158 9.61 0.95 5.22
CA THR A 158 8.99 2.26 4.97
C THR A 158 7.49 2.10 4.64
N ARG A 159 6.67 2.92 5.28
CA ARG A 159 5.26 3.14 4.93
C ARG A 159 5.17 4.32 3.97
N TRP A 160 4.28 4.21 3.00
CA TRP A 160 3.94 5.27 2.07
C TRP A 160 2.44 5.54 2.12
N ASP A 161 2.06 6.80 2.33
CA ASP A 161 0.69 7.29 2.23
C ASP A 161 0.55 8.17 1.01
N PHE A 162 -0.60 8.12 0.36
CA PHE A 162 -0.89 8.94 -0.83
C PHE A 162 -2.39 9.03 -1.08
N ASP A 163 -2.81 10.10 -1.73
CA ASP A 163 -4.17 10.31 -2.18
C ASP A 163 -4.30 10.21 -3.70
N PHE A 164 -5.45 9.71 -4.13
CA PHE A 164 -5.88 9.85 -5.51
C PHE A 164 -7.34 10.27 -5.60
N THR A 165 -7.63 11.09 -6.60
CA THR A 165 -8.96 11.63 -6.86
C THR A 165 -9.53 11.09 -8.16
N THR A 166 -10.85 10.88 -8.16
CA THR A 166 -11.62 10.50 -9.34
C THR A 166 -12.96 11.24 -9.37
N PRO A 167 -13.51 11.60 -10.56
CA PRO A 167 -14.86 12.14 -10.64
C PRO A 167 -15.89 11.18 -10.03
N ALA A 168 -16.85 11.73 -9.27
CA ALA A 168 -17.90 10.97 -8.59
C ALA A 168 -19.31 11.28 -9.10
N THR A 169 -19.50 12.34 -9.90
CA THR A 169 -20.83 12.81 -10.34
C THR A 169 -21.67 11.69 -10.96
N ALA A 170 -21.11 10.93 -11.92
CA ALA A 170 -21.81 9.81 -12.54
C ALA A 170 -22.00 8.60 -11.59
N ALA A 171 -21.09 8.40 -10.64
CA ALA A 171 -21.16 7.26 -9.72
C ALA A 171 -22.17 7.46 -8.59
N LEU A 172 -22.52 8.72 -8.29
CA LEU A 172 -23.53 9.11 -7.30
C LEU A 172 -24.84 9.58 -7.96
N ALA A 173 -24.99 9.38 -9.27
CA ALA A 173 -26.25 9.65 -9.94
C ALA A 173 -27.30 8.64 -9.44
N TYR A 174 -28.46 9.14 -9.01
CA TYR A 174 -29.55 8.28 -8.59
C TYR A 174 -30.04 7.44 -9.77
N ASN A 175 -30.08 6.12 -9.57
CA ASN A 175 -30.65 5.19 -10.54
C ASN A 175 -31.90 4.55 -9.92
N PRO A 176 -33.12 4.99 -10.25
CA PRO A 176 -34.33 4.42 -9.68
C PRO A 176 -34.52 2.94 -10.05
N SER A 177 -33.98 2.46 -11.17
CA SER A 177 -34.20 1.07 -11.64
C SER A 177 -33.57 -0.01 -10.75
N VAL A 178 -32.69 0.36 -9.82
CA VAL A 178 -32.07 -0.58 -8.88
C VAL A 178 -32.71 -0.54 -7.48
N PHE A 179 -33.71 0.31 -7.28
CA PHE A 179 -34.46 0.43 -6.03
C PHE A 179 -35.94 0.15 -6.32
N ASN A 180 -36.50 -0.85 -5.64
CA ASN A 180 -37.94 -1.19 -5.69
C ASN A 180 -38.70 -0.45 -4.60
#